data_AF-A0A966TFL5-F1
#
_entry.id   AF-A0A966TFL5-F1
#
_cell.length_a   1.000
_cell.length_b   1.000
_cell.length_c   1.000
_cell.angle_alpha   90.00
_cell.angle_beta   90.00
_cell.angle_gamma   90.00
#
_symmetry.space_group_name_H-M   'P 1'
#
loop_
_entity.id
_entity.type
_entity.pdbx_description
1 polymer ?
#
loop_
_entity_poly.entity_id
_entity_poly.type
_entity_poly.pdbx_seq_one_letter_code
_entity_poly.pdbx_strand_id
1 'polypeptide(L)'
;MKKKSGIIYTLNRKTTEELADILMANGIKAVAYHAGLDAKVRAERQDQFLGEEVQVICATIAFGMGIDKPDIRFVIHYNIPKSIENYYQETGRAGRDGLEGKCILYYSHKDVSKLEHLMRDKPLSEREVGAQLINETVSFAETGVCRRKVLMNYFGEWYDQENCGACDNCKHPKEKIEAKEEALLAMKAITALDERFATDYVVDIICGKLTPQITMFRHEGLAAFASGNDKEPFFWQSLLRQLILEGLLVKDIEEYGVLKITKKGALFLKKPKSFSIVLNKQYEEADADDDWEVAEESETVAMDEVLLKQLVELRAQEAKKRGLPPFVIFLENSLQDMATMYPISLEGLEKCQGVSKGKAIKYGKPFVELIANYVEEHQIERPDDFVMKSVVNKSGDKVYIIQNTDKKVPLETIAKNKGWRMDEMLEEIETIAASGTRLNLDYAIDEMIDRSEQEEIMDYFKSCETSSLQVAQEELAEFDFTWEQLKIMRIKFLIKYGL
;
A
#
# COMPACT_ATOMS: atom_id res chain seq x y z
N MET A 1 9.14 -18.39 -6.99
CA MET A 1 8.64 -19.06 -8.20
C MET A 1 9.70 -19.00 -9.32
N LYS A 2 10.87 -19.63 -9.15
CA LYS A 2 11.98 -19.48 -10.12
C LYS A 2 11.66 -20.20 -11.44
N LYS A 3 11.93 -19.55 -12.58
CA LYS A 3 11.79 -20.11 -13.95
C LYS A 3 10.37 -20.55 -14.38
N LYS A 4 9.32 -19.95 -13.82
CA LYS A 4 7.93 -20.25 -14.17
C LYS A 4 7.30 -19.09 -14.95
N SER A 5 6.46 -19.40 -15.93
CA SER A 5 5.73 -18.41 -16.73
C SER A 5 4.61 -17.77 -15.92
N GLY A 6 4.41 -16.45 -16.05
CA GLY A 6 3.35 -15.75 -15.33
C GLY A 6 2.90 -14.42 -15.94
N ILE A 7 1.73 -13.96 -15.51
CA ILE A 7 1.12 -12.71 -15.95
C ILE A 7 0.97 -11.78 -14.74
N ILE A 8 1.27 -10.49 -14.92
CA ILE A 8 0.99 -9.44 -13.93
C ILE A 8 0.02 -8.43 -14.55
N TYR A 9 -1.21 -8.39 -14.08
CA TYR A 9 -2.23 -7.43 -14.52
C TYR A 9 -2.15 -6.13 -13.71
N THR A 10 -2.24 -5.00 -14.40
CA THR A 10 -2.23 -3.64 -13.82
C THR A 10 -3.31 -2.77 -14.47
N LEU A 11 -3.72 -1.69 -13.80
CA LEU A 11 -4.75 -0.79 -14.33
C LEU A 11 -4.27 0.11 -15.47
N ASN A 12 -3.03 0.58 -15.42
CA ASN A 12 -2.54 1.63 -16.30
C ASN A 12 -1.31 1.21 -17.11
N ARG A 13 -1.09 1.87 -18.26
CA ARG A 13 -0.03 1.53 -19.21
C ARG A 13 1.37 1.76 -18.62
N LYS A 14 1.55 2.86 -17.90
CA LYS A 14 2.84 3.25 -17.32
C LYS A 14 3.36 2.19 -16.34
N THR A 15 2.49 1.71 -15.45
CA THR A 15 2.81 0.67 -14.48
C THR A 15 3.20 -0.65 -15.15
N THR A 16 2.65 -0.99 -16.32
CA THR A 16 3.13 -2.18 -17.05
C THR A 16 4.59 -2.05 -17.50
N GLU A 17 5.00 -0.87 -17.93
CA GLU A 17 6.38 -0.59 -18.37
C GLU A 17 7.33 -0.57 -17.18
N GLU A 18 6.97 0.16 -16.12
CA GLU A 18 7.76 0.26 -14.88
C GLU A 18 7.98 -1.11 -14.23
N LEU A 19 6.92 -1.93 -14.10
CA LEU A 19 7.06 -3.28 -13.52
C LEU A 19 7.92 -4.19 -14.40
N ALA A 20 7.80 -4.12 -15.72
CA ALA A 20 8.64 -4.90 -16.61
C ALA A 20 10.12 -4.51 -16.46
N ASP A 21 10.42 -3.21 -16.37
CA ASP A 21 11.78 -2.71 -16.16
C ASP A 21 12.34 -3.13 -14.80
N ILE A 22 11.54 -3.05 -13.73
CA ILE A 22 11.93 -3.51 -12.39
C ILE A 22 12.27 -5.01 -12.42
N LEU A 23 11.43 -5.84 -13.05
CA LEU A 23 11.68 -7.28 -13.16
C LEU A 23 12.94 -7.57 -13.96
N MET A 24 13.14 -6.87 -15.09
CA MET A 24 14.34 -7.00 -15.91
C MET A 24 15.62 -6.61 -15.15
N ALA A 25 15.58 -5.52 -14.38
CA ALA A 25 16.69 -5.08 -13.52
C ALA A 25 17.05 -6.12 -12.45
N ASN A 26 16.08 -6.95 -12.07
CA ASN A 26 16.21 -8.05 -11.10
C ASN A 26 16.47 -9.42 -11.77
N GLY A 27 16.83 -9.44 -13.06
CA GLY A 27 17.19 -10.66 -13.78
C GLY A 27 16.01 -11.57 -14.11
N ILE A 28 14.78 -11.07 -14.02
CA ILE A 28 13.56 -11.77 -14.44
C ILE A 28 13.21 -11.26 -15.83
N LYS A 29 13.18 -12.17 -16.82
CA LYS A 29 12.84 -11.78 -18.19
C LYS A 29 11.37 -11.38 -18.27
N ALA A 30 11.11 -10.09 -18.40
CA ALA A 30 9.76 -9.55 -18.41
C ALA A 30 9.55 -8.52 -19.53
N VAL A 31 8.32 -8.43 -20.04
CA VAL A 31 7.92 -7.41 -21.03
C VAL A 31 6.58 -6.79 -20.68
N ALA A 32 6.39 -5.53 -21.06
CA ALA A 32 5.11 -4.83 -20.92
C ALA A 32 4.14 -5.20 -22.06
N TYR A 33 2.82 -5.18 -21.82
CA TYR A 33 1.81 -5.38 -22.85
C TYR A 33 0.56 -4.53 -22.60
N HIS A 34 0.30 -3.58 -23.49
CA HIS A 34 -0.88 -2.72 -23.41
C HIS A 34 -1.27 -2.19 -24.79
N ALA A 35 -2.50 -1.69 -24.90
CA ALA A 35 -3.05 -1.15 -26.15
C ALA A 35 -2.35 0.13 -26.67
N GLY A 36 -1.40 0.69 -25.91
CA GLY A 36 -0.57 1.81 -26.36
C GLY A 36 0.63 1.38 -27.21
N LEU A 37 0.95 0.08 -27.24
CA LEU A 37 2.05 -0.46 -28.05
C LEU A 37 1.60 -0.72 -29.48
N ASP A 38 2.53 -0.55 -30.40
CA ASP A 38 2.36 -0.89 -31.81
C ASP A 38 1.93 -2.35 -31.99
N ALA A 39 1.07 -2.60 -32.98
CA ALA A 39 0.50 -3.94 -33.18
C ALA A 39 1.59 -5.01 -33.43
N LYS A 40 2.64 -4.64 -34.16
CA LYS A 40 3.80 -5.50 -34.42
C LYS A 40 4.54 -5.86 -33.13
N VAL A 41 4.76 -4.87 -32.25
CA VAL A 41 5.43 -5.08 -30.95
C VAL A 41 4.60 -5.95 -30.03
N ARG A 42 3.27 -5.79 -30.03
CA ARG A 42 2.36 -6.66 -29.27
C ARG A 42 2.43 -8.11 -29.75
N ALA A 43 2.42 -8.35 -31.06
CA ALA A 43 2.56 -9.69 -31.63
C ALA A 43 3.90 -10.32 -31.22
N GLU A 44 5.00 -9.59 -31.39
CA GLU A 44 6.35 -10.05 -31.02
C GLU A 44 6.45 -10.41 -29.52
N ARG A 45 5.95 -9.56 -28.61
CA ARG A 45 5.97 -9.84 -27.17
C ARG A 45 5.09 -11.02 -26.78
N GLN A 46 3.98 -11.22 -27.48
CA GLN A 46 3.13 -12.40 -27.30
C GLN A 46 3.87 -13.66 -27.74
N ASP A 47 4.52 -13.65 -28.90
CA ASP A 47 5.30 -14.79 -29.40
C ASP A 47 6.48 -15.12 -28.47
N GLN A 48 7.18 -14.12 -27.95
CA GLN A 48 8.25 -14.29 -26.94
C GLN A 48 7.75 -14.96 -25.66
N PHE A 49 6.55 -14.62 -25.20
CA PHE A 49 5.95 -15.22 -24.01
C PHE A 49 5.48 -16.65 -24.26
N LEU A 50 4.90 -16.92 -25.45
CA LEU A 50 4.49 -18.26 -25.85
C LEU A 50 5.69 -19.20 -26.06
N GLY A 51 6.76 -18.69 -26.67
CA GLY A 51 8.01 -19.39 -26.92
C GLY A 51 8.97 -19.48 -25.72
N GLU A 52 8.54 -19.01 -24.53
CA GLU A 52 9.32 -19.04 -23.27
C GLU A 52 10.63 -18.24 -23.30
N GLU A 53 10.79 -17.35 -24.28
CA GLU A 53 11.89 -16.39 -24.32
C GLU A 53 11.77 -15.38 -23.19
N VAL A 54 10.52 -15.02 -22.85
CA VAL A 54 10.13 -14.15 -21.75
C VAL A 54 9.34 -14.93 -20.71
N GLN A 55 9.65 -14.71 -19.43
CA GLN A 55 9.04 -15.43 -18.31
C GLN A 55 7.78 -14.74 -17.80
N VAL A 56 7.75 -13.40 -17.83
CA VAL A 56 6.66 -12.61 -17.24
C VAL A 56 6.15 -11.58 -18.24
N ILE A 57 4.84 -11.47 -18.33
CA ILE A 57 4.19 -10.39 -19.10
C ILE A 57 3.42 -9.48 -18.16
N CYS A 58 3.86 -8.22 -18.07
CA CYS A 58 3.20 -7.18 -17.29
C CYS A 58 2.19 -6.50 -18.21
N ALA A 59 0.90 -6.63 -17.94
CA ALA A 59 -0.13 -6.27 -18.89
C ALA A 59 -1.29 -5.48 -18.30
N THR A 60 -1.97 -4.74 -19.17
CA THR A 60 -3.35 -4.28 -18.91
C THR A 60 -4.33 -5.35 -19.38
N ILE A 61 -5.63 -5.14 -19.14
CA ILE A 61 -6.71 -6.03 -19.62
C ILE A 61 -6.70 -6.28 -21.14
N ALA A 62 -5.95 -5.48 -21.91
CA ALA A 62 -5.74 -5.70 -23.34
C ALA A 62 -5.07 -7.05 -23.66
N PHE A 63 -4.34 -7.64 -22.70
CA PHE A 63 -3.72 -8.95 -22.83
C PHE A 63 -4.68 -10.03 -22.32
N GLY A 64 -5.52 -10.58 -23.21
CA GLY A 64 -6.42 -11.65 -22.77
C GLY A 64 -7.18 -12.41 -23.85
N MET A 65 -7.69 -11.77 -24.88
CA MET A 65 -8.42 -12.51 -25.92
C MET A 65 -7.44 -13.33 -26.77
N GLY A 66 -7.61 -14.66 -26.78
CA GLY A 66 -6.90 -15.56 -27.72
C GLY A 66 -5.55 -16.10 -27.27
N ILE A 67 -5.16 -15.94 -26.00
CA ILE A 67 -3.91 -16.54 -25.47
C ILE A 67 -4.22 -17.90 -24.86
N ASP A 68 -3.53 -18.92 -25.36
CA ASP A 68 -3.64 -20.31 -24.92
C ASP A 68 -2.26 -20.91 -24.60
N LYS A 69 -1.63 -20.38 -23.54
CA LYS A 69 -0.43 -20.98 -22.94
C LYS A 69 -0.87 -21.85 -21.77
N PRO A 70 -0.75 -23.19 -21.84
CA PRO A 70 -1.33 -24.08 -20.84
C PRO A 70 -0.60 -24.03 -19.49
N ASP A 71 0.68 -23.64 -19.51
CA ASP A 71 1.62 -23.77 -18.40
C ASP A 71 1.87 -22.47 -17.61
N ILE A 72 0.95 -21.51 -17.66
CA ILE A 72 1.03 -20.30 -16.82
C ILE A 72 0.89 -20.71 -15.36
N ARG A 73 1.91 -20.41 -14.54
CA ARG A 73 1.98 -20.87 -13.14
C ARG A 73 1.51 -19.84 -12.13
N PHE A 74 1.47 -18.57 -12.52
CA PHE A 74 0.90 -17.55 -11.69
C PHE A 74 0.25 -16.44 -12.50
N VAL A 75 -0.81 -15.89 -11.93
CA VAL A 75 -1.44 -14.65 -12.35
C VAL A 75 -1.47 -13.74 -11.14
N ILE A 76 -0.88 -12.56 -11.26
CA ILE A 76 -0.86 -11.54 -10.22
C ILE A 76 -1.70 -10.37 -10.70
N HIS A 77 -2.68 -9.96 -9.92
CA HIS A 77 -3.36 -8.69 -10.07
C HIS A 77 -2.66 -7.69 -9.16
N TYR A 78 -1.91 -6.76 -9.75
CA TYR A 78 -1.23 -5.69 -9.02
C TYR A 78 -2.20 -4.64 -8.47
N ASN A 79 -3.35 -4.51 -9.13
CA ASN A 79 -4.45 -3.66 -8.70
C ASN A 79 -5.75 -4.47 -8.72
N ILE A 80 -6.74 -4.04 -7.94
CA ILE A 80 -8.07 -4.66 -7.96
C ILE A 80 -8.70 -4.59 -9.37
N PRO A 81 -9.23 -5.71 -9.91
CA PRO A 81 -9.93 -5.70 -11.18
C PRO A 81 -11.27 -4.97 -11.07
N LYS A 82 -11.85 -4.61 -12.22
CA LYS A 82 -13.10 -3.84 -12.28
C LYS A 82 -14.34 -4.66 -11.93
N SER A 83 -14.24 -5.98 -12.03
CA SER A 83 -15.32 -6.91 -11.79
C SER A 83 -14.81 -8.32 -11.48
N ILE A 84 -15.67 -9.17 -10.92
CA ILE A 84 -15.37 -10.57 -10.68
C ILE A 84 -15.25 -11.37 -11.98
N GLU A 85 -15.98 -11.00 -13.04
CA GLU A 85 -15.86 -11.62 -14.36
C GLU A 85 -14.46 -11.40 -14.94
N ASN A 86 -13.94 -10.18 -14.85
CA ASN A 86 -12.57 -9.86 -15.24
C ASN A 86 -11.58 -10.72 -14.44
N TYR A 87 -11.70 -10.68 -13.11
CA TYR A 87 -10.83 -11.48 -12.24
C TYR A 87 -10.86 -12.97 -12.59
N TYR A 88 -12.04 -13.54 -12.77
CA TYR A 88 -12.23 -14.97 -13.07
C TYR A 88 -11.64 -15.35 -14.43
N GLN A 89 -11.88 -14.57 -15.48
CA GLN A 89 -11.31 -14.83 -16.81
C GLN A 89 -9.78 -14.68 -16.84
N GLU A 90 -9.26 -13.67 -16.14
CA GLU A 90 -7.84 -13.35 -16.10
C GLU A 90 -7.06 -14.39 -15.28
N THR A 91 -7.56 -14.75 -14.09
CA THR A 91 -6.95 -15.79 -13.25
C THR A 91 -7.12 -17.20 -13.81
N GLY A 92 -8.20 -17.47 -14.56
CA GLY A 92 -8.46 -18.74 -15.27
C GLY A 92 -7.45 -19.07 -16.39
N ARG A 93 -6.43 -18.23 -16.59
CA ARG A 93 -5.27 -18.52 -17.45
C ARG A 93 -4.23 -19.38 -16.75
N ALA A 94 -4.14 -19.31 -15.43
CA ALA A 94 -3.18 -20.10 -14.68
C ALA A 94 -3.61 -21.58 -14.65
N GLY A 95 -2.68 -22.51 -14.79
CA GLY A 95 -2.97 -23.92 -14.52
C GLY A 95 -3.84 -24.65 -15.55
N ARG A 96 -3.88 -24.21 -16.81
CA ARG A 96 -4.72 -24.86 -17.85
C ARG A 96 -4.30 -26.29 -18.19
N ASP A 97 -3.04 -26.63 -17.96
CA ASP A 97 -2.51 -28.00 -17.98
C ASP A 97 -3.00 -28.89 -16.82
N GLY A 98 -3.78 -28.35 -15.88
CA GLY A 98 -4.26 -29.05 -14.68
C GLY A 98 -3.26 -29.08 -13.53
N LEU A 99 -2.05 -28.52 -13.71
CA LEU A 99 -1.06 -28.38 -12.64
C LEU A 99 -1.31 -27.11 -11.82
N GLU A 100 -0.65 -27.01 -10.66
CA GLU A 100 -0.83 -25.87 -9.75
C GLU A 100 -0.59 -24.52 -10.46
N GLY A 101 -1.60 -23.65 -10.39
CA GLY A 101 -1.56 -22.24 -10.77
C GLY A 101 -1.90 -21.38 -9.56
N LYS A 102 -1.10 -20.34 -9.29
CA LYS A 102 -1.29 -19.43 -8.16
C LYS A 102 -1.88 -18.10 -8.63
N CYS A 103 -3.01 -17.71 -8.04
CA CYS A 103 -3.67 -16.45 -8.33
C CYS A 103 -3.51 -15.54 -7.12
N ILE A 104 -2.89 -14.38 -7.31
CA ILE A 104 -2.56 -13.43 -6.25
C ILE A 104 -3.20 -12.10 -6.60
N LEU A 105 -3.92 -11.51 -5.65
CA LEU A 105 -4.51 -10.19 -5.79
C LEU A 105 -3.92 -9.28 -4.71
N TYR A 106 -3.21 -8.23 -5.13
CA TYR A 106 -2.90 -7.09 -4.27
C TYR A 106 -4.12 -6.17 -4.22
N TYR A 107 -4.44 -5.69 -3.03
CA TYR A 107 -5.65 -4.94 -2.75
C TYR A 107 -5.35 -3.75 -1.84
N SER A 108 -5.80 -2.56 -2.25
CA SER A 108 -5.87 -1.35 -1.43
C SER A 108 -7.13 -0.55 -1.77
N HIS A 109 -7.64 0.22 -0.81
CA HIS A 109 -8.83 1.05 -1.06
C HIS A 109 -8.51 2.21 -2.01
N LYS A 110 -7.27 2.72 -2.03
CA LYS A 110 -6.82 3.67 -3.06
C LYS A 110 -7.12 3.21 -4.49
N ASP A 111 -6.90 1.93 -4.80
CA ASP A 111 -7.16 1.42 -6.14
C ASP A 111 -8.67 1.36 -6.44
N VAL A 112 -9.49 1.13 -5.43
CA VAL A 112 -10.96 1.24 -5.53
C VAL A 112 -11.34 2.68 -5.87
N SER A 113 -10.81 3.67 -5.15
CA SER A 113 -11.08 5.09 -5.42
C SER A 113 -10.63 5.52 -6.83
N LYS A 114 -9.52 4.97 -7.34
CA LYS A 114 -9.10 5.19 -8.73
C LYS A 114 -10.13 4.63 -9.71
N LEU A 115 -10.67 3.43 -9.46
CA LEU A 115 -11.71 2.84 -10.30
C LEU A 115 -13.00 3.66 -10.29
N GLU A 116 -13.47 4.07 -9.11
CA GLU A 116 -14.63 4.95 -8.96
C GLU A 116 -14.44 6.28 -9.66
N HIS A 117 -13.23 6.86 -9.57
CA HIS A 117 -12.89 8.08 -10.28
C HIS A 117 -13.06 7.92 -11.80
N LEU A 118 -12.57 6.81 -12.37
CA LEU A 118 -12.71 6.52 -13.80
C LEU A 118 -14.18 6.39 -14.24
N MET A 119 -15.11 6.15 -13.33
CA MET A 119 -16.54 6.09 -13.63
C MET A 119 -17.21 7.47 -13.63
N ARG A 120 -16.63 8.51 -13.00
CA ARG A 120 -17.32 9.81 -12.79
C ARG A 120 -17.87 10.45 -14.07
N ASP A 121 -17.13 10.35 -15.17
CA ASP A 121 -17.45 10.98 -16.46
C ASP A 121 -18.39 10.13 -17.34
N LYS A 122 -18.83 8.96 -16.87
CA LYS A 122 -19.72 8.07 -17.61
C LYS A 122 -21.21 8.40 -17.38
N PRO A 123 -22.11 7.98 -18.30
CA PRO A 123 -23.55 8.09 -18.09
C PRO A 123 -24.01 7.45 -16.78
N LEU A 124 -25.10 7.96 -16.18
CA LEU A 124 -25.60 7.50 -14.88
C LEU A 124 -25.79 5.98 -14.81
N SER A 125 -26.44 5.39 -15.81
CA SER A 125 -26.67 3.93 -15.87
C SER A 125 -25.38 3.11 -15.89
N GLU A 126 -24.34 3.59 -16.58
CA GLU A 126 -23.02 2.93 -16.56
C GLU A 126 -22.31 3.08 -15.22
N ARG A 127 -22.51 4.21 -14.52
CA ARG A 127 -21.94 4.43 -13.19
C ARG A 127 -22.56 3.52 -12.15
N GLU A 128 -23.88 3.35 -12.18
CA GLU A 128 -24.61 2.48 -11.26
C GLU A 128 -24.17 1.02 -11.43
N VAL A 129 -24.15 0.52 -12.67
CA VAL A 129 -23.66 -0.84 -12.96
C VAL A 129 -22.18 -0.98 -12.60
N GLY A 130 -21.34 0.01 -12.94
CA GLY A 130 -19.92 0.00 -12.61
C GLY A 130 -19.65 -0.04 -11.12
N ALA A 131 -20.37 0.76 -10.33
CA ALA A 131 -20.28 0.76 -8.87
C ALA A 131 -20.66 -0.60 -8.27
N GLN A 132 -21.71 -1.23 -8.78
CA GLN A 132 -22.10 -2.56 -8.35
C GLN A 132 -20.99 -3.59 -8.59
N LEU A 133 -20.39 -3.61 -9.79
CA LEU A 133 -19.30 -4.55 -10.13
C LEU A 133 -18.04 -4.32 -9.26
N ILE A 134 -17.70 -3.07 -8.98
CA ILE A 134 -16.60 -2.71 -8.09
C ILE A 134 -16.90 -3.21 -6.67
N ASN A 135 -18.10 -2.95 -6.15
CA ASN A 135 -18.51 -3.37 -4.80
C ASN A 135 -18.49 -4.90 -4.62
N GLU A 136 -18.87 -5.67 -5.64
CA GLU A 136 -18.75 -7.14 -5.60
C GLU A 136 -17.29 -7.59 -5.59
N THR A 137 -16.41 -6.87 -6.28
CA THR A 137 -14.96 -7.19 -6.30
C THR A 137 -14.28 -6.84 -4.98
N VAL A 138 -14.61 -5.68 -4.40
CA VAL A 138 -14.20 -5.29 -3.04
C VAL A 138 -14.68 -6.34 -2.04
N SER A 139 -15.95 -6.73 -2.16
CA SER A 139 -16.54 -7.77 -1.34
C SER A 139 -15.77 -9.09 -1.42
N PHE A 140 -15.36 -9.50 -2.62
CA PHE A 140 -14.53 -10.68 -2.79
C PHE A 140 -13.15 -10.53 -2.16
N ALA A 141 -12.50 -9.36 -2.22
CA ALA A 141 -11.17 -9.11 -1.65
C ALA A 141 -11.18 -9.11 -0.11
N GLU A 142 -12.24 -8.57 0.49
CA GLU A 142 -12.43 -8.45 1.94
C GLU A 142 -13.02 -9.68 2.62
N THR A 143 -13.65 -10.59 1.88
CA THR A 143 -14.32 -11.74 2.50
C THR A 143 -13.36 -12.57 3.38
N GLY A 144 -13.85 -12.97 4.56
CA GLY A 144 -13.18 -13.98 5.40
C GLY A 144 -13.57 -15.42 5.03
N VAL A 145 -14.49 -15.60 4.07
CA VAL A 145 -15.01 -16.91 3.65
C VAL A 145 -14.15 -17.50 2.53
N CYS A 146 -14.22 -18.82 2.32
CA CYS A 146 -13.57 -19.52 1.20
C CYS A 146 -13.76 -18.77 -0.14
N ARG A 147 -12.64 -18.33 -0.75
CA ARG A 147 -12.63 -17.58 -2.03
C ARG A 147 -13.36 -18.32 -3.15
N ARG A 148 -13.17 -19.64 -3.25
CA ARG A 148 -13.82 -20.48 -4.27
C ARG A 148 -15.34 -20.51 -4.11
N LYS A 149 -15.84 -20.60 -2.88
CA LYS A 149 -17.28 -20.60 -2.60
C LYS A 149 -17.91 -19.28 -3.03
N VAL A 150 -17.23 -18.16 -2.79
CA VAL A 150 -17.67 -16.83 -3.25
C VAL A 150 -17.70 -16.75 -4.77
N LEU A 151 -16.62 -17.16 -5.46
CA LEU A 151 -16.58 -17.14 -6.94
C LEU A 151 -17.66 -18.03 -7.56
N MET A 152 -17.85 -19.26 -7.06
CA MET A 152 -18.88 -20.15 -7.60
C MET A 152 -20.28 -19.58 -7.38
N ASN A 153 -20.57 -19.08 -6.18
CA ASN A 153 -21.87 -18.50 -5.87
C ASN A 153 -22.17 -17.27 -6.73
N TYR A 154 -21.17 -16.43 -7.02
CA TYR A 154 -21.29 -15.29 -7.93
C TYR A 154 -21.77 -15.69 -9.32
N PHE A 155 -21.29 -16.81 -9.86
CA PHE A 155 -21.72 -17.36 -11.16
C PHE A 155 -22.95 -18.28 -11.07
N GLY A 156 -23.66 -18.29 -9.94
CA GLY A 156 -24.87 -19.09 -9.75
C GLY A 156 -24.60 -20.59 -9.49
N GLU A 157 -23.36 -20.97 -9.23
CA GLU A 157 -22.97 -22.33 -8.91
C GLU A 157 -22.89 -22.56 -7.39
N TRP A 158 -23.36 -23.71 -6.94
CA TRP A 158 -23.25 -24.11 -5.54
C TRP A 158 -21.97 -24.92 -5.32
N TYR A 159 -21.25 -24.59 -4.26
CA TYR A 159 -20.11 -25.37 -3.79
C TYR A 159 -20.50 -26.13 -2.53
N ASP A 160 -20.78 -27.43 -2.67
CA ASP A 160 -21.33 -28.27 -1.61
C ASP A 160 -20.32 -28.64 -0.51
N GLN A 161 -19.04 -28.42 -0.77
CA GLN A 161 -17.98 -28.66 0.21
C GLN A 161 -17.90 -27.49 1.20
N GLU A 162 -17.50 -27.78 2.45
CA GLU A 162 -17.35 -26.75 3.48
C GLU A 162 -16.37 -25.64 3.05
N ASN A 163 -15.24 -26.03 2.47
CA ASN A 163 -14.22 -25.11 1.98
C ASN A 163 -13.36 -25.76 0.87
N CYS A 164 -12.48 -24.99 0.22
CA CYS A 164 -11.68 -25.50 -0.90
C CYS A 164 -10.32 -26.08 -0.51
N GLY A 165 -9.91 -25.95 0.76
CA GLY A 165 -8.60 -26.39 1.28
C GLY A 165 -7.37 -25.67 0.72
N ALA A 166 -7.52 -24.78 -0.28
CA ALA A 166 -6.39 -24.26 -1.05
C ALA A 166 -6.24 -22.73 -1.06
N CYS A 167 -7.31 -21.96 -0.83
CA CYS A 167 -7.23 -20.49 -0.81
C CYS A 167 -6.69 -19.95 0.53
N ASP A 168 -6.26 -18.71 0.54
CA ASP A 168 -5.72 -17.99 1.71
C ASP A 168 -6.65 -18.10 2.93
N ASN A 169 -7.95 -17.85 2.76
CA ASN A 169 -8.93 -17.92 3.85
C ASN A 169 -9.14 -19.35 4.38
N CYS A 170 -8.93 -20.38 3.56
CA CYS A 170 -9.03 -21.78 4.02
C CYS A 170 -7.75 -22.25 4.70
N LYS A 171 -6.60 -21.71 4.30
CA LYS A 171 -5.30 -22.00 4.92
C LYS A 171 -5.13 -21.26 6.25
N HIS A 172 -5.77 -20.10 6.39
CA HIS A 172 -5.75 -19.27 7.59
C HIS A 172 -7.19 -18.96 8.02
N PRO A 173 -7.94 -19.95 8.54
CA PRO A 173 -9.32 -19.77 8.93
C PRO A 173 -9.42 -18.80 10.11
N LYS A 174 -10.32 -17.82 10.00
CA LYS A 174 -10.64 -16.89 11.08
C LYS A 174 -11.61 -17.52 12.08
N GLU A 175 -11.68 -16.91 13.26
CA GLU A 175 -12.65 -17.27 14.29
C GLU A 175 -14.10 -17.13 13.78
N LYS A 176 -14.93 -18.11 14.12
CA LYS A 176 -16.37 -18.09 13.85
C LYS A 176 -17.10 -17.50 15.04
N ILE A 177 -17.94 -16.50 14.80
CA ILE A 177 -18.77 -15.82 15.80
C ILE A 177 -20.20 -16.31 15.64
N GLU A 178 -20.83 -16.78 16.72
CA GLU A 178 -22.27 -17.10 16.70
C GLU A 178 -23.08 -15.82 16.47
N ALA A 179 -23.90 -15.80 15.43
CA ALA A 179 -24.63 -14.63 14.93
C ALA A 179 -26.08 -14.94 14.55
N LYS A 180 -26.69 -15.94 15.20
CA LYS A 180 -28.07 -16.38 14.92
C LYS A 180 -29.10 -15.28 15.21
N GLU A 181 -28.96 -14.55 16.31
CA GLU A 181 -29.94 -13.51 16.67
C GLU A 181 -29.84 -12.33 15.70
N GLU A 182 -28.62 -11.97 15.31
CA GLU A 182 -28.32 -10.95 14.32
C GLU A 182 -28.82 -11.37 12.93
N ALA A 183 -28.68 -12.64 12.56
CA ALA A 183 -29.25 -13.17 11.32
C ALA A 183 -30.78 -12.97 11.27
N LEU A 184 -31.47 -13.26 12.38
CA LEU A 184 -32.91 -13.03 12.46
C LEU A 184 -33.27 -11.56 12.41
N LEU A 185 -32.50 -10.70 13.06
CA LEU A 185 -32.69 -9.26 13.02
C LEU A 185 -32.55 -8.73 11.59
N ALA A 186 -31.47 -9.08 10.90
CA ALA A 186 -31.21 -8.65 9.54
C ALA A 186 -32.30 -9.12 8.57
N MET A 187 -32.72 -10.39 8.67
CA MET A 187 -33.80 -10.92 7.83
C MET A 187 -35.16 -10.28 8.13
N LYS A 188 -35.46 -9.96 9.40
CA LYS A 188 -36.68 -9.21 9.77
C LYS A 188 -36.64 -7.79 9.24
N ALA A 189 -35.48 -7.13 9.25
CA ALA A 189 -35.30 -5.81 8.65
C ALA A 189 -35.58 -5.85 7.13
N ILE A 190 -35.05 -6.87 6.43
CA ILE A 190 -35.34 -7.10 5.00
C ILE A 190 -36.85 -7.30 4.76
N THR A 191 -37.53 -8.09 5.58
CA THR A 191 -38.99 -8.25 5.51
C THR A 191 -39.74 -6.94 5.77
N ALA A 192 -39.31 -6.15 6.75
CA ALA A 192 -39.92 -4.86 7.06
C ALA A 192 -39.72 -3.81 5.96
N LEU A 193 -38.73 -4.03 5.09
CA LEU A 193 -38.41 -3.24 3.90
C LEU A 193 -39.06 -3.82 2.63
N ASP A 194 -40.00 -4.74 2.77
CA ASP A 194 -40.73 -5.42 1.69
C ASP A 194 -39.83 -6.08 0.63
N GLU A 195 -38.59 -6.46 0.98
CA GLU A 195 -37.61 -7.05 0.06
C GLU A 195 -37.34 -6.15 -1.17
N ARG A 196 -37.24 -4.83 -0.98
CA ARG A 196 -37.08 -3.83 -2.07
C ARG A 196 -35.75 -3.08 -2.08
N PHE A 197 -34.83 -3.44 -1.18
CA PHE A 197 -33.61 -2.67 -0.97
C PHE A 197 -32.35 -3.54 -1.00
N ALA A 198 -31.27 -2.95 -1.50
CA ALA A 198 -29.95 -3.58 -1.55
C ALA A 198 -29.26 -3.59 -0.16
N THR A 199 -28.12 -4.28 -0.09
CA THR A 199 -27.37 -4.53 1.16
C THR A 199 -27.09 -3.24 1.94
N ASP A 200 -26.55 -2.21 1.30
CA ASP A 200 -26.11 -0.99 2.01
C ASP A 200 -27.29 -0.26 2.67
N TYR A 201 -28.44 -0.17 2.00
CA TYR A 201 -29.63 0.43 2.58
C TYR A 201 -30.15 -0.38 3.77
N VAL A 202 -30.14 -1.71 3.69
CA VAL A 202 -30.52 -2.58 4.82
C VAL A 202 -29.59 -2.38 6.01
N VAL A 203 -28.28 -2.26 5.76
CA VAL A 203 -27.28 -1.98 6.80
C VAL A 203 -27.51 -0.60 7.42
N ASP A 204 -27.76 0.43 6.63
CA ASP A 204 -28.04 1.78 7.13
C ASP A 204 -29.29 1.80 8.02
N ILE A 205 -30.35 1.07 7.65
CA ILE A 205 -31.54 0.91 8.49
C ILE A 205 -31.18 0.24 9.82
N ILE A 206 -30.49 -0.92 9.80
CA ILE A 206 -30.15 -1.67 11.02
C ILE A 206 -29.26 -0.84 11.96
N CYS A 207 -28.27 -0.15 11.41
CA CYS A 207 -27.35 0.71 12.17
C CYS A 207 -27.99 2.05 12.59
N GLY A 208 -29.13 2.43 12.00
CA GLY A 208 -29.78 3.71 12.32
C GLY A 208 -29.13 4.93 11.65
N LYS A 209 -28.47 4.74 10.51
CA LYS A 209 -27.87 5.83 9.74
C LYS A 209 -28.96 6.55 8.96
N LEU A 210 -29.09 7.86 9.18
CA LEU A 210 -30.08 8.66 8.47
C LEU A 210 -29.52 9.12 7.11
N THR A 211 -30.09 8.63 6.03
CA THR A 211 -29.77 9.09 4.66
C THR A 211 -30.95 9.88 4.07
N PRO A 212 -30.72 10.70 3.02
CA PRO A 212 -31.81 11.40 2.34
C PRO A 212 -32.92 10.46 1.85
N GLN A 213 -32.55 9.26 1.38
CA GLN A 213 -33.49 8.26 0.90
C GLN A 213 -34.31 7.65 2.04
N ILE A 214 -33.68 7.33 3.17
CA ILE A 214 -34.37 6.82 4.37
C ILE A 214 -35.41 7.83 4.86
N THR A 215 -35.01 9.11 4.96
CA THR A 215 -35.89 10.21 5.38
C THR A 215 -37.06 10.39 4.41
N MET A 216 -36.79 10.31 3.10
CA MET A 216 -37.81 10.43 2.06
C MET A 216 -38.87 9.33 2.16
N PHE A 217 -38.45 8.09 2.44
CA PHE A 217 -39.36 6.96 2.64
C PHE A 217 -39.94 6.87 4.06
N ARG A 218 -39.48 7.71 5.00
CA ARG A 218 -39.85 7.68 6.42
C ARG A 218 -39.52 6.36 7.12
N HIS A 219 -38.44 5.71 6.67
CA HIS A 219 -38.04 4.42 7.21
C HIS A 219 -37.38 4.51 8.58
N GLU A 220 -37.04 5.72 9.06
CA GLU A 220 -36.66 5.97 10.45
C GLU A 220 -37.76 5.61 11.46
N GLY A 221 -39.02 5.53 11.02
CA GLY A 221 -40.14 5.08 11.83
C GLY A 221 -40.32 3.56 11.93
N LEU A 222 -39.53 2.77 11.18
CA LEU A 222 -39.60 1.31 11.22
C LEU A 222 -38.99 0.80 12.53
N ALA A 223 -39.57 -0.26 13.11
CA ALA A 223 -38.99 -0.91 14.29
C ALA A 223 -37.59 -1.53 14.03
N ALA A 224 -37.24 -1.73 12.76
CA ALA A 224 -35.92 -2.20 12.35
C ALA A 224 -34.86 -1.07 12.38
N PHE A 225 -35.27 0.20 12.37
CA PHE A 225 -34.33 1.32 12.37
C PHE A 225 -33.54 1.39 13.68
N ALA A 226 -32.21 1.48 13.57
CA ALA A 226 -31.27 1.46 14.69
C ALA A 226 -31.36 0.20 15.59
N SER A 227 -32.00 -0.88 15.11
CA SER A 227 -32.21 -2.10 15.91
C SER A 227 -30.94 -2.90 16.18
N GLY A 228 -29.86 -2.65 15.42
CA GLY A 228 -28.56 -3.31 15.56
C GLY A 228 -27.40 -2.33 15.63
N ASN A 229 -27.62 -1.16 16.25
CA ASN A 229 -26.62 -0.10 16.40
C ASN A 229 -25.52 -0.42 17.45
N ASP A 230 -25.59 -1.58 18.10
CA ASP A 230 -24.56 -2.13 18.96
C ASP A 230 -23.41 -2.77 18.17
N LYS A 231 -23.57 -2.92 16.85
CA LYS A 231 -22.57 -3.48 15.94
C LYS A 231 -22.26 -2.52 14.80
N GLU A 232 -21.00 -2.50 14.42
CA GLU A 232 -20.52 -1.71 13.28
C GLU A 232 -21.11 -2.19 11.94
N PRO A 233 -21.28 -1.30 10.94
CA PRO A 233 -21.80 -1.63 9.60
C PRO A 233 -21.11 -2.84 8.95
N PHE A 234 -19.80 -2.95 9.16
CA PHE A 234 -18.96 -4.02 8.65
C PHE A 234 -19.38 -5.43 9.13
N PHE A 235 -19.87 -5.53 10.37
CA PHE A 235 -20.42 -6.77 10.91
C PHE A 235 -21.66 -7.20 10.11
N TRP A 236 -22.58 -6.26 9.89
CA TRP A 236 -23.83 -6.50 9.16
C TRP A 236 -23.58 -6.86 7.70
N GLN A 237 -22.63 -6.21 7.03
CA GLN A 237 -22.20 -6.58 5.68
C GLN A 237 -21.63 -8.01 5.63
N SER A 238 -20.78 -8.37 6.59
CA SER A 238 -20.21 -9.73 6.70
C SER A 238 -21.30 -10.79 6.90
N LEU A 239 -22.29 -10.49 7.74
CA LEU A 239 -23.43 -11.34 8.04
C LEU A 239 -24.34 -11.52 6.81
N LEU A 240 -24.80 -10.43 6.20
CA LEU A 240 -25.68 -10.46 5.02
C LEU A 240 -25.05 -11.25 3.87
N ARG A 241 -23.75 -11.09 3.65
CA ARG A 241 -23.00 -11.87 2.65
C ARG A 241 -23.06 -13.37 2.95
N GLN A 242 -22.84 -13.77 4.19
CA GLN A 242 -22.88 -15.20 4.56
C GLN A 242 -24.30 -15.78 4.52
N LEU A 243 -25.33 -14.97 4.80
CA LEU A 243 -26.72 -15.38 4.58
C LEU A 243 -27.01 -15.66 3.09
N ILE A 244 -26.40 -14.91 2.16
CA ILE A 244 -26.48 -15.18 0.72
C ILE A 244 -25.72 -16.46 0.36
N LEU A 245 -24.48 -16.62 0.86
CA LEU A 245 -23.67 -17.81 0.59
C LEU A 245 -24.28 -19.11 1.14
N GLU A 246 -25.07 -19.01 2.22
CA GLU A 246 -25.84 -20.13 2.76
C GLU A 246 -27.23 -20.26 2.11
N GLY A 247 -27.55 -19.44 1.12
CA GLY A 247 -28.80 -19.48 0.37
C GLY A 247 -30.04 -19.15 1.20
N LEU A 248 -29.88 -18.43 2.31
CA LEU A 248 -30.99 -17.89 3.10
C LEU A 248 -31.52 -16.59 2.47
N LEU A 249 -30.63 -15.83 1.86
CA LEU A 249 -30.92 -14.66 1.05
C LEU A 249 -30.46 -14.88 -0.40
N VAL A 250 -30.99 -14.08 -1.32
CA VAL A 250 -30.53 -13.98 -2.71
C VAL A 250 -30.52 -12.51 -3.12
N LYS A 251 -29.56 -12.13 -3.97
CA LYS A 251 -29.56 -10.82 -4.64
C LYS A 251 -30.29 -10.96 -5.96
N ASP A 252 -31.31 -10.14 -6.18
CA ASP A 252 -31.99 -10.06 -7.46
C ASP A 252 -31.17 -9.17 -8.42
N ILE A 253 -30.67 -9.75 -9.49
CA ILE A 253 -29.81 -9.06 -10.46
C ILE A 253 -30.64 -8.13 -11.37
N GLU A 254 -31.90 -8.48 -11.65
CA GLU A 254 -32.78 -7.68 -12.51
C GLU A 254 -33.26 -6.41 -11.81
N GLU A 255 -33.40 -6.47 -10.48
CA GLU A 255 -33.80 -5.37 -9.62
C GLU A 255 -32.61 -4.73 -8.89
N TYR A 256 -31.46 -4.56 -9.56
CA TYR A 256 -30.31 -3.80 -9.04
C TYR A 256 -29.75 -4.30 -7.69
N GLY A 257 -29.70 -5.62 -7.48
CA GLY A 257 -29.05 -6.22 -6.31
C GLY A 257 -29.89 -6.20 -5.03
N VAL A 258 -31.21 -6.01 -5.16
CA VAL A 258 -32.15 -6.06 -4.04
C VAL A 258 -32.11 -7.41 -3.32
N LEU A 259 -32.18 -7.38 -1.99
CA LEU A 259 -32.15 -8.58 -1.16
C LEU A 259 -33.53 -9.20 -1.03
N LYS A 260 -33.65 -10.48 -1.42
CA LYS A 260 -34.85 -11.29 -1.28
C LYS A 260 -34.63 -12.49 -0.37
N ILE A 261 -35.67 -12.91 0.35
CA ILE A 261 -35.63 -14.06 1.24
C ILE A 261 -35.97 -15.32 0.45
N THR A 262 -35.08 -16.31 0.51
CA THR A 262 -35.33 -17.58 -0.19
C THR A 262 -36.32 -18.46 0.58
N LYS A 263 -36.79 -19.56 -0.04
CA LYS A 263 -37.57 -20.59 0.67
C LYS A 263 -36.81 -21.16 1.87
N LYS A 264 -35.49 -21.33 1.76
CA LYS A 264 -34.62 -21.78 2.85
C LYS A 264 -34.54 -20.74 3.97
N GLY A 265 -34.43 -19.45 3.60
CA GLY A 265 -34.49 -18.33 4.52
C GLY A 265 -35.82 -18.25 5.30
N ALA A 266 -36.94 -18.41 4.62
CA ALA A 266 -38.26 -18.42 5.27
C ALA A 266 -38.41 -19.58 6.27
N LEU A 267 -37.83 -20.75 5.98
CA LEU A 267 -37.78 -21.87 6.93
C LEU A 267 -36.88 -21.56 8.14
N PHE A 268 -35.75 -20.89 7.91
CA PHE A 268 -34.85 -20.44 8.98
C PHE A 268 -35.54 -19.44 9.92
N LEU A 269 -36.28 -18.46 9.38
CA LEU A 269 -37.06 -17.51 10.18
C LEU A 269 -38.10 -18.20 11.08
N LYS A 270 -38.73 -19.29 10.60
CA LYS A 270 -39.72 -20.06 11.37
C LYS A 270 -39.08 -20.92 12.46
N LYS A 271 -37.92 -21.52 12.18
CA LYS A 271 -37.20 -22.38 13.11
C LYS A 271 -35.70 -22.06 13.05
N PRO A 272 -35.27 -21.00 13.75
CA PRO A 272 -33.88 -20.56 13.71
C PRO A 272 -32.97 -21.66 14.23
N LYS A 273 -31.84 -21.85 13.54
CA LYS A 273 -30.77 -22.76 13.97
C LYS A 273 -29.52 -21.93 14.23
N SER A 274 -28.55 -22.50 14.95
CA SER A 274 -27.25 -21.84 15.13
C SER A 274 -26.68 -21.45 13.77
N PHE A 275 -26.14 -20.25 13.72
CA PHE A 275 -25.60 -19.64 12.52
C PHE A 275 -24.37 -18.84 12.94
N SER A 276 -23.20 -19.31 12.54
CA SER A 276 -21.95 -18.66 12.87
C SER A 276 -21.32 -18.03 11.63
N ILE A 277 -20.71 -16.86 11.80
CA ILE A 277 -20.11 -16.09 10.72
C ILE A 277 -18.62 -15.87 10.96
N VAL A 278 -17.91 -15.59 9.88
CA VAL A 278 -16.56 -15.03 9.92
C VAL A 278 -16.63 -13.56 9.52
N LEU A 279 -15.98 -12.67 10.25
CA LEU A 279 -15.90 -11.27 9.85
C LEU A 279 -14.97 -11.10 8.65
N ASN A 280 -15.35 -10.18 7.77
CA ASN A 280 -14.49 -9.74 6.67
C ASN A 280 -13.12 -9.26 7.21
N LYS A 281 -12.16 -9.05 6.32
CA LYS A 281 -10.90 -8.35 6.61
C LYS A 281 -11.17 -6.86 6.40
N GLN A 282 -10.94 -6.04 7.42
CA GLN A 282 -10.83 -4.59 7.25
C GLN A 282 -9.42 -4.32 6.73
N TYR A 283 -9.33 -3.62 5.62
CA TYR A 283 -8.06 -3.08 5.13
C TYR A 283 -8.02 -1.55 5.33
N GLU A 284 -8.88 -1.01 6.20
CA GLU A 284 -9.02 0.42 6.50
C GLU A 284 -7.73 1.03 7.10
N GLU A 285 -6.91 0.21 7.77
CA GLU A 285 -5.61 0.65 8.33
C GLU A 285 -4.43 0.44 7.37
N ALA A 286 -4.61 -0.29 6.26
CA ALA A 286 -3.57 -0.39 5.26
C ALA A 286 -3.39 0.92 4.46
N ASP A 287 -4.36 1.84 4.56
CA ASP A 287 -4.36 3.14 3.88
C ASP A 287 -3.99 4.31 4.82
N ALA A 288 -3.82 4.09 6.13
CA ALA A 288 -3.22 5.10 7.03
C ALA A 288 -1.70 5.23 6.82
N ASP A 289 -1.07 4.15 6.37
CA ASP A 289 0.35 4.09 5.96
C ASP A 289 0.52 4.14 4.44
N ASP A 290 -0.57 4.34 3.71
CA ASP A 290 -0.56 4.59 2.28
C ASP A 290 -0.89 6.08 2.10
N ASP A 291 -0.06 6.98 2.62
CA ASP A 291 0.42 8.06 1.76
C ASP A 291 1.67 7.50 1.11
N TRP A 292 1.68 7.41 -0.22
CA TRP A 292 2.82 6.82 -0.92
C TRP A 292 3.96 7.85 -0.96
N GLU A 293 4.58 8.11 0.19
CA GLU A 293 6.02 7.98 0.25
C GLU A 293 6.34 6.49 0.44
N VAL A 294 7.17 6.01 -0.46
CA VAL A 294 7.60 4.63 -0.67
C VAL A 294 7.67 3.77 0.62
N ALA A 295 6.70 2.86 0.75
CA ALA A 295 6.72 1.49 1.28
C ALA A 295 7.68 1.15 2.44
N GLU A 296 7.13 0.49 3.47
CA GLU A 296 7.50 -0.89 3.82
C GLU A 296 6.53 -1.48 4.85
N GLU A 297 5.93 -2.62 4.53
CA GLU A 297 5.87 -3.75 5.46
C GLU A 297 5.79 -5.05 4.62
N SER A 298 6.97 -5.45 4.15
CA SER A 298 7.35 -6.86 4.23
C SER A 298 7.17 -7.35 5.66
N GLU A 299 6.87 -8.65 5.83
CA GLU A 299 6.84 -9.38 7.11
C GLU A 299 7.54 -8.61 8.25
N THR A 300 6.77 -8.20 9.26
CA THR A 300 7.29 -7.59 10.47
C THR A 300 8.35 -8.54 11.07
N VAL A 301 9.61 -8.28 10.73
CA VAL A 301 10.74 -8.65 11.54
C VAL A 301 10.58 -7.77 12.76
N ALA A 302 9.91 -8.31 13.79
CA ALA A 302 9.77 -7.63 15.06
C ALA A 302 11.16 -7.12 15.46
N MET A 303 11.27 -5.80 15.62
CA MET A 303 12.47 -5.13 16.09
C MET A 303 12.98 -5.86 17.34
N ASP A 304 14.19 -6.41 17.28
CA ASP A 304 14.75 -7.18 18.39
C ASP A 304 15.10 -6.23 19.55
N GLU A 305 14.21 -6.18 20.54
CA GLU A 305 14.34 -5.32 21.72
C GLU A 305 15.63 -5.61 22.53
N VAL A 306 16.12 -6.85 22.50
CA VAL A 306 17.33 -7.27 23.21
C VAL A 306 18.55 -6.71 22.49
N LEU A 307 18.62 -6.86 21.16
CA LEU A 307 19.69 -6.29 20.35
C LEU A 307 19.67 -4.76 20.40
N LEU A 308 18.49 -4.13 20.29
CA LEU A 308 18.35 -2.68 20.39
C LEU A 308 18.93 -2.13 21.70
N LYS A 309 18.63 -2.78 22.82
CA LYS A 309 19.18 -2.35 24.12
C LYS A 309 20.70 -2.40 24.14
N GLN A 310 21.31 -3.46 23.58
CA GLN A 310 22.77 -3.57 23.47
C GLN A 310 23.36 -2.50 22.54
N LEU A 311 22.67 -2.17 21.45
CA LEU A 311 23.08 -1.12 20.51
C LEU A 311 22.99 0.28 21.14
N VAL A 312 21.97 0.56 21.95
CA VAL A 312 21.83 1.81 22.71
C VAL A 312 22.98 1.97 23.72
N GLU A 313 23.32 0.90 24.44
CA GLU A 313 24.45 0.89 25.37
C GLU A 313 25.79 1.11 24.64
N LEU A 314 26.01 0.43 23.51
CA LEU A 314 27.20 0.59 22.68
C LEU A 314 27.33 2.02 22.12
N ARG A 315 26.22 2.62 21.68
CA ARG A 315 26.18 4.03 21.23
C ARG A 315 26.62 4.97 22.33
N ALA A 316 26.12 4.79 23.56
CA ALA A 316 26.51 5.63 24.69
C ALA A 316 28.02 5.50 25.01
N GLN A 317 28.57 4.29 24.89
CA GLN A 317 30.00 4.04 25.11
C GLN A 317 30.88 4.70 24.05
N GLU A 318 30.55 4.55 22.75
CA GLU A 318 31.32 5.15 21.66
C GLU A 318 31.18 6.68 21.63
N ALA A 319 30.02 7.22 21.99
CA ALA A 319 29.80 8.65 22.15
C ALA A 319 30.69 9.25 23.24
N LYS A 320 30.71 8.63 24.43
CA LYS A 320 31.55 9.04 25.56
C LYS A 320 33.04 8.97 25.24
N LYS A 321 33.49 7.91 24.55
CA LYS A 321 34.88 7.73 24.14
C LYS A 321 35.38 8.84 23.21
N ARG A 322 34.47 9.45 22.44
CA ARG A 322 34.77 10.46 21.42
C ARG A 322 34.39 11.87 21.83
N GLY A 323 33.78 12.05 23.01
CA GLY A 323 33.33 13.35 23.49
C GLY A 323 32.23 13.97 22.64
N LEU A 324 31.39 13.14 22.01
CA LEU A 324 30.28 13.57 21.15
C LEU A 324 28.93 13.14 21.77
N PRO A 325 27.84 13.87 21.53
CA PRO A 325 26.50 13.41 21.91
C PRO A 325 26.12 12.08 21.23
N PRO A 326 25.34 11.19 21.88
CA PRO A 326 24.99 9.87 21.33
C PRO A 326 24.38 9.90 19.92
N PHE A 327 23.48 10.83 19.65
CA PHE A 327 22.80 10.96 18.35
C PHE A 327 23.75 11.32 17.18
N VAL A 328 24.93 11.86 17.47
CA VAL A 328 25.97 12.14 16.46
C VAL A 328 26.58 10.85 15.92
N ILE A 329 26.64 9.80 16.75
CA ILE A 329 27.12 8.47 16.36
C ILE A 329 26.07 7.81 15.48
N PHE A 330 24.90 7.51 16.06
CA PHE A 330 23.73 6.98 15.36
C PHE A 330 22.44 7.50 16.02
N LEU A 331 21.47 7.86 15.20
CA LEU A 331 20.15 8.26 15.67
C LEU A 331 19.39 7.04 16.20
N GLU A 332 18.32 7.27 16.98
CA GLU A 332 17.54 6.17 17.55
C GLU A 332 16.95 5.26 16.45
N ASN A 333 16.40 5.87 15.39
CA ASN A 333 15.91 5.14 14.23
C ASN A 333 17.00 4.29 13.55
N SER A 334 18.25 4.77 13.48
CA SER A 334 19.36 3.97 12.96
C SER A 334 19.64 2.73 13.82
N LEU A 335 19.50 2.81 15.14
CA LEU A 335 19.71 1.66 16.03
C LEU A 335 18.55 0.66 15.96
N GLN A 336 17.32 1.16 15.86
CA GLN A 336 16.13 0.32 15.64
C GLN A 336 16.26 -0.43 14.32
N ASP A 337 16.68 0.26 13.26
CA ASP A 337 16.86 -0.33 11.95
C ASP A 337 18.03 -1.34 11.90
N MET A 338 19.11 -1.11 12.65
CA MET A 338 20.16 -2.11 12.88
C MET A 338 19.63 -3.36 13.62
N ALA A 339 18.72 -3.19 14.58
CA ALA A 339 18.09 -4.28 15.33
C ALA A 339 17.07 -5.07 14.49
N THR A 340 16.61 -4.49 13.38
CA THR A 340 15.68 -5.13 12.44
C THR A 340 16.43 -5.80 11.28
N MET A 341 17.45 -5.15 10.71
CA MET A 341 18.15 -5.64 9.51
C MET A 341 19.36 -6.52 9.80
N TYR A 342 19.85 -6.54 11.03
CA TYR A 342 21.04 -7.32 11.45
C TYR A 342 22.26 -7.16 10.52
N PRO A 343 22.75 -5.93 10.25
CA PRO A 343 23.90 -5.70 9.39
C PRO A 343 25.20 -6.26 10.00
N ILE A 344 25.80 -7.26 9.35
CA ILE A 344 27.08 -7.88 9.76
C ILE A 344 28.29 -7.40 8.94
N SER A 345 28.10 -6.38 8.09
CA SER A 345 29.19 -5.75 7.34
C SER A 345 28.99 -4.25 7.31
N LEU A 346 30.07 -3.50 7.07
CA LEU A 346 29.97 -2.04 6.91
C LEU A 346 29.07 -1.67 5.72
N GLU A 347 29.11 -2.45 4.63
CA GLU A 347 28.22 -2.26 3.48
C GLU A 347 26.74 -2.53 3.81
N GLY A 348 26.45 -3.49 4.68
CA GLY A 348 25.09 -3.72 5.20
C GLY A 348 24.65 -2.59 6.11
N LEU A 349 25.55 -2.09 6.95
CA LEU A 349 25.28 -0.97 7.85
C LEU A 349 24.98 0.33 7.10
N GLU A 350 25.59 0.55 5.93
CA GLU A 350 25.30 1.69 5.03
C GLU A 350 23.87 1.69 4.48
N LYS A 351 23.19 0.54 4.49
CA LYS A 351 21.78 0.44 4.08
C LYS A 351 20.82 0.84 5.19
N CYS A 352 21.27 0.89 6.45
CA CYS A 352 20.45 1.31 7.56
C CYS A 352 20.09 2.80 7.49
N GLN A 353 18.84 3.12 7.79
CA GLN A 353 18.30 4.47 7.82
C GLN A 353 19.14 5.38 8.71
N GLY A 354 19.56 6.52 8.19
CA GLY A 354 20.37 7.51 8.92
C GLY A 354 21.87 7.14 9.06
N VAL A 355 22.31 6.04 8.45
CA VAL A 355 23.73 5.65 8.39
C VAL A 355 24.35 6.05 7.06
N SER A 356 25.05 7.18 7.04
CA SER A 356 25.85 7.55 5.87
C SER A 356 27.10 6.67 5.76
N LYS A 357 27.65 6.56 4.54
CA LYS A 357 28.96 5.93 4.30
C LYS A 357 30.06 6.48 5.20
N GLY A 358 30.06 7.78 5.46
CA GLY A 358 30.99 8.41 6.41
C GLY A 358 30.82 7.90 7.85
N LYS A 359 29.57 7.79 8.33
CA LYS A 359 29.26 7.26 9.67
C LYS A 359 29.59 5.77 9.77
N ALA A 360 29.27 4.96 8.75
CA ALA A 360 29.60 3.54 8.71
C ALA A 360 31.12 3.31 8.84
N ILE A 361 31.92 4.04 8.05
CA ILE A 361 33.39 3.95 8.11
C ILE A 361 33.93 4.44 9.46
N LYS A 362 33.39 5.54 10.01
CA LYS A 362 33.95 6.21 11.19
C LYS A 362 33.51 5.60 12.52
N TYR A 363 32.30 5.05 12.58
CA TYR A 363 31.64 4.60 13.80
C TYR A 363 31.11 3.16 13.72
N GLY A 364 30.94 2.58 12.53
CA GLY A 364 30.18 1.35 12.32
C GLY A 364 30.85 0.05 12.74
N LYS A 365 32.19 0.01 12.81
CA LYS A 365 32.94 -1.25 13.06
C LYS A 365 32.52 -1.96 14.37
N PRO A 366 32.46 -1.30 15.54
CA PRO A 366 32.02 -1.95 16.78
C PRO A 366 30.57 -2.46 16.73
N PHE A 367 29.69 -1.77 15.99
CA PHE A 367 28.28 -2.13 15.87
C PHE A 367 28.11 -3.38 15.01
N VAL A 368 28.78 -3.42 13.87
CA VAL A 368 28.81 -4.58 12.99
C VAL A 368 29.37 -5.82 13.70
N GLU A 369 30.44 -5.66 14.49
CA GLU A 369 31.01 -6.76 15.27
C GLU A 369 30.04 -7.30 16.33
N LEU A 370 29.33 -6.41 17.03
CA LEU A 370 28.30 -6.80 18.01
C LEU A 370 27.15 -7.56 17.33
N ILE A 371 26.63 -7.03 16.23
CA ILE A 371 25.50 -7.61 15.49
C ILE A 371 25.90 -8.95 14.86
N ALA A 372 27.12 -9.08 14.32
CA ALA A 372 27.61 -10.33 13.75
C ALA A 372 27.66 -11.44 14.80
N ASN A 373 28.19 -11.16 16.00
CA ASN A 373 28.22 -12.12 17.10
C ASN A 373 26.81 -12.49 17.56
N TYR A 374 25.91 -11.51 17.66
CA TYR A 374 24.53 -11.72 18.06
C TYR A 374 23.76 -12.62 17.07
N VAL A 375 23.92 -12.37 15.76
CA VAL A 375 23.33 -13.20 14.70
C VAL A 375 23.83 -14.64 14.75
N GLU A 376 25.14 -14.84 14.99
CA GLU A 376 25.74 -16.18 15.10
C GLU A 376 25.26 -16.93 16.36
N GLU A 377 25.20 -16.25 17.50
CA GLU A 377 24.76 -16.82 18.78
C GLU A 377 23.28 -17.24 18.76
N HIS A 378 22.43 -16.42 18.13
CA HIS A 378 20.98 -16.61 18.10
C HIS A 378 20.45 -17.28 16.82
N GLN A 379 21.33 -17.64 15.87
CA GLN A 379 20.99 -18.27 14.59
C GLN A 379 19.92 -17.50 13.79
N ILE A 380 20.09 -16.19 13.69
CA ILE A 380 19.11 -15.29 13.06
C ILE A 380 19.22 -15.34 11.53
N GLU A 381 18.12 -15.63 10.85
CA GLU A 381 18.00 -15.46 9.39
C GLU A 381 17.83 -13.97 9.06
N ARG A 382 18.68 -13.43 8.17
CA ARG A 382 18.76 -11.98 7.92
C ARG A 382 17.95 -11.56 6.68
N PRO A 383 17.28 -10.40 6.69
CA PRO A 383 16.52 -9.88 5.55
C PRO A 383 17.35 -9.73 4.25
N ASP A 384 18.65 -9.46 4.39
CA ASP A 384 19.61 -9.23 3.30
C ASP A 384 19.89 -10.48 2.41
N ASP A 385 19.32 -11.65 2.72
CA ASP A 385 19.31 -12.81 1.81
C ASP A 385 18.39 -12.61 0.57
N PHE A 386 17.60 -11.53 0.57
CA PHE A 386 16.80 -11.06 -0.57
C PHE A 386 17.10 -9.59 -0.90
N VAL A 387 17.97 -9.33 -1.90
CA VAL A 387 18.21 -7.96 -2.39
C VAL A 387 17.48 -7.74 -3.72
N MET A 388 16.41 -6.95 -3.68
CA MET A 388 15.74 -6.41 -4.88
C MET A 388 16.48 -5.14 -5.32
N LYS A 389 17.04 -5.14 -6.53
CA LYS A 389 17.64 -3.95 -7.13
C LYS A 389 16.52 -2.98 -7.52
N SER A 390 16.47 -1.82 -6.87
CA SER A 390 15.63 -0.70 -7.29
C SER A 390 16.25 0.01 -8.51
N VAL A 391 15.43 0.33 -9.51
CA VAL A 391 15.85 1.17 -10.64
C VAL A 391 15.99 2.60 -10.14
N VAL A 392 17.12 3.25 -10.42
CA VAL A 392 17.35 4.67 -10.07
C VAL A 392 16.29 5.52 -10.76
N ASN A 393 15.36 6.05 -9.98
CA ASN A 393 14.35 6.99 -10.46
C ASN A 393 15.03 8.35 -10.71
N LYS A 394 15.42 8.61 -11.96
CA LYS A 394 15.93 9.93 -12.38
C LYS A 394 14.75 10.87 -12.53
N SER A 395 14.25 11.46 -11.46
CA SER A 395 13.31 12.58 -11.56
C SER A 395 14.01 13.71 -12.30
N GLY A 396 13.49 14.12 -13.47
CA GLY A 396 14.07 15.18 -14.31
C GLY A 396 14.25 16.51 -13.58
N ASP A 397 13.49 16.72 -12.50
CA ASP A 397 13.51 17.91 -11.66
C ASP A 397 14.77 17.99 -10.78
N LYS A 398 15.23 16.88 -10.20
CA LYS A 398 16.51 16.84 -9.45
C LYS A 398 17.70 17.19 -10.34
N VAL A 399 17.75 16.63 -11.55
CA VAL A 399 18.80 16.94 -12.53
C VAL A 399 18.76 18.42 -12.91
N TYR A 400 17.57 18.99 -13.08
CA TYR A 400 17.38 20.40 -13.40
C TYR A 400 17.89 21.33 -12.28
N ILE A 401 17.54 21.06 -11.01
CA ILE A 401 17.97 21.86 -9.86
C ILE A 401 19.50 21.81 -9.71
N ILE A 402 20.10 20.62 -9.76
CA ILE A 402 21.56 20.43 -9.65
C ILE A 402 22.29 21.24 -10.72
N GLN A 403 21.88 21.11 -11.99
CA GLN A 403 22.56 21.81 -13.09
C GLN A 403 22.45 23.34 -13.01
N ASN A 404 21.36 23.89 -12.49
CA ASN A 404 21.15 25.33 -12.43
C ASN A 404 21.77 25.97 -11.19
N THR A 405 21.78 25.26 -10.05
CA THR A 405 22.51 25.68 -8.84
C THR A 405 24.04 25.66 -9.08
N ASP A 406 24.57 24.66 -9.80
CA ASP A 406 25.97 24.64 -10.23
C ASP A 406 26.35 25.84 -11.11
N LYS A 407 25.40 26.32 -11.92
CA LYS A 407 25.54 27.52 -12.76
C LYS A 407 25.30 28.82 -11.99
N LYS A 408 25.00 28.76 -10.69
CA LYS A 408 24.66 29.89 -9.83
C LYS A 408 23.48 30.72 -10.36
N VAL A 409 22.47 30.05 -10.91
CA VAL A 409 21.23 30.72 -11.34
C VAL A 409 20.41 31.10 -10.08
N PRO A 410 19.86 32.32 -9.99
CA PRO A 410 19.02 32.72 -8.84
C PRO A 410 17.89 31.73 -8.59
N LEU A 411 17.65 31.36 -7.33
CA LEU A 411 16.70 30.29 -6.99
C LEU A 411 15.28 30.63 -7.47
N GLU A 412 14.88 31.89 -7.35
CA GLU A 412 13.59 32.42 -7.83
C GLU A 412 13.39 32.16 -9.32
N THR A 413 14.48 32.24 -10.10
CA THR A 413 14.45 31.98 -11.55
C THR A 413 14.30 30.50 -11.84
N ILE A 414 14.95 29.63 -11.06
CA ILE A 414 14.83 28.17 -11.18
C ILE A 414 13.38 27.75 -10.83
N ALA A 415 12.84 28.23 -9.71
CA ALA A 415 11.45 27.99 -9.29
C ALA A 415 10.45 28.44 -10.37
N LYS A 416 10.58 29.69 -10.84
CA LYS A 416 9.67 30.26 -11.85
C LYS A 416 9.67 29.49 -13.16
N ASN A 417 10.83 29.02 -13.61
CA ASN A 417 10.95 28.24 -14.85
C ASN A 417 10.25 26.87 -14.77
N LYS A 418 10.02 26.37 -13.55
CA LYS A 418 9.32 25.12 -13.27
C LYS A 418 7.90 25.32 -12.74
N GLY A 419 7.49 26.56 -12.50
CA GLY A 419 6.18 26.89 -11.94
C GLY A 419 6.06 26.59 -10.44
N TRP A 420 7.18 26.50 -9.72
CA TRP A 420 7.19 26.27 -8.27
C TRP A 420 7.11 27.57 -7.47
N ARG A 421 6.54 27.47 -6.27
CA ARG A 421 6.74 28.43 -5.20
C ARG A 421 8.10 28.22 -4.53
N MET A 422 8.58 29.22 -3.80
CA MET A 422 9.91 29.16 -3.18
C MET A 422 10.02 28.10 -2.09
N ASP A 423 8.95 27.91 -1.30
CA ASP A 423 8.86 26.85 -0.29
C ASP A 423 8.95 25.45 -0.93
N GLU A 424 8.20 25.20 -2.00
CA GLU A 424 8.26 23.95 -2.77
C GLU A 424 9.67 23.71 -3.36
N MET A 425 10.32 24.78 -3.84
CA MET A 425 11.68 24.68 -4.36
C MET A 425 12.71 24.35 -3.26
N LEU A 426 12.61 24.98 -2.10
CA LEU A 426 13.50 24.73 -0.97
C LEU A 426 13.32 23.33 -0.39
N GLU A 427 12.11 22.76 -0.43
CA GLU A 427 11.85 21.36 -0.08
C GLU A 427 12.55 20.37 -1.03
N GLU A 428 12.49 20.63 -2.34
CA GLU A 428 13.20 19.82 -3.33
C GLU A 428 14.73 19.92 -3.19
N ILE A 429 15.27 21.12 -2.93
CA ILE A 429 16.69 21.32 -2.65
C ILE A 429 17.10 20.55 -1.38
N GLU A 430 16.29 20.60 -0.32
CA GLU A 430 16.56 19.87 0.92
C GLU A 430 16.57 18.36 0.69
N THR A 431 15.63 17.84 -0.11
CA THR A 431 15.59 16.42 -0.50
C THR A 431 16.85 16.01 -1.25
N ILE A 432 17.35 16.87 -2.16
CA ILE A 432 18.61 16.64 -2.87
C ILE A 432 19.80 16.65 -1.90
N ALA A 433 19.86 17.60 -0.98
CA ALA A 433 20.91 17.67 0.03
C ALA A 433 20.90 16.47 0.99
N ALA A 434 19.72 16.04 1.44
CA ALA A 434 19.52 14.87 2.28
C ALA A 434 19.93 13.56 1.58
N SER A 435 19.81 13.51 0.25
CA SER A 435 20.30 12.37 -0.56
C SER A 435 21.83 12.31 -0.69
N GLY A 436 22.57 13.23 -0.06
CA GLY A 436 24.03 13.28 -0.07
C GLY A 436 24.64 13.97 -1.29
N THR A 437 23.82 14.66 -2.09
CA THR A 437 24.29 15.44 -3.24
C THR A 437 24.77 16.81 -2.78
N ARG A 438 26.01 17.17 -3.10
CA ARG A 438 26.55 18.51 -2.82
C ARG A 438 25.92 19.53 -3.78
N LEU A 439 25.26 20.54 -3.22
CA LEU A 439 24.78 21.71 -3.94
C LEU A 439 25.57 22.94 -3.48
N ASN A 440 25.97 23.79 -4.42
CA ASN A 440 26.55 25.08 -4.09
C ASN A 440 25.43 26.11 -3.92
N LEU A 441 25.08 26.45 -2.67
CA LEU A 441 24.03 27.43 -2.36
C LEU A 441 24.58 28.75 -1.82
N ASP A 442 25.91 28.88 -1.67
CA ASP A 442 26.52 30.05 -1.03
C ASP A 442 26.15 31.36 -1.73
N TYR A 443 25.98 31.34 -3.05
CA TYR A 443 25.59 32.52 -3.83
C TYR A 443 24.19 33.04 -3.47
N ALA A 444 23.24 32.15 -3.17
CA ALA A 444 21.87 32.53 -2.79
C ALA A 444 21.81 32.92 -1.32
N ILE A 445 22.56 32.21 -0.47
CA ILE A 445 22.59 32.45 0.98
C ILE A 445 23.23 33.81 1.28
N ASP A 446 24.34 34.14 0.62
CA ASP A 446 25.03 35.42 0.81
C ASP A 446 24.20 36.63 0.34
N GLU A 447 23.15 36.42 -0.47
CA GLU A 447 22.19 37.47 -0.86
C GLU A 447 21.05 37.65 0.18
N MET A 448 20.76 36.61 0.96
CA MET A 448 19.63 36.58 1.89
C MET A 448 20.01 36.81 3.36
N ILE A 449 21.24 36.46 3.76
CA ILE A 449 21.67 36.41 5.16
C ILE A 449 23.13 36.86 5.26
N ASP A 450 23.41 37.79 6.17
CA ASP A 450 24.78 38.25 6.36
C ASP A 450 25.66 37.20 7.04
N ARG A 451 26.99 37.36 6.97
CA ARG A 451 27.92 36.33 7.46
C ARG A 451 27.86 36.12 8.98
N SER A 452 27.56 37.16 9.76
CA SER A 452 27.40 37.05 11.21
C SER A 452 26.18 36.23 11.56
N GLU A 453 25.04 36.54 10.93
CA GLU A 453 23.77 35.83 11.10
C GLU A 453 23.88 34.37 10.62
N GLN A 454 24.61 34.14 9.51
CA GLN A 454 24.89 32.79 9.04
C GLN A 454 25.66 31.97 10.10
N GLU A 455 26.63 32.56 10.78
CA GLU A 455 27.39 31.89 11.85
C GLU A 455 26.50 31.58 13.06
N GLU A 456 25.64 32.52 13.46
CA GLU A 456 24.69 32.34 14.56
C GLU A 456 23.69 31.21 14.28
N ILE A 457 23.07 31.18 13.10
CA ILE A 457 22.15 30.10 12.70
C ILE A 457 22.89 28.76 12.63
N MET A 458 24.15 28.75 12.16
CA MET A 458 24.96 27.53 12.11
C MET A 458 25.36 27.03 13.50
N ASP A 459 25.63 27.92 14.46
CA ASP A 459 25.95 27.54 15.84
C ASP A 459 24.71 27.08 16.61
N TYR A 460 23.54 27.67 16.34
CA TYR A 460 22.26 27.14 16.78
C TYR A 460 22.07 25.70 16.32
N PHE A 461 22.18 25.42 15.01
CA PHE A 461 22.00 24.05 14.50
C PHE A 461 23.07 23.05 14.98
N LYS A 462 24.24 23.50 15.48
CA LYS A 462 25.22 22.61 16.12
C LYS A 462 24.82 22.17 17.53
N SER A 463 24.00 22.96 18.21
CA SER A 463 23.70 22.79 19.65
C SER A 463 22.24 22.46 19.94
N CYS A 464 21.33 22.61 18.95
CA CYS A 464 19.91 22.32 19.09
C CYS A 464 19.62 20.81 19.30
N GLU A 465 18.55 20.52 20.05
CA GLU A 465 18.09 19.15 20.30
C GLU A 465 17.17 18.63 19.18
N THR A 466 16.57 19.52 18.38
CA THR A 466 15.61 19.17 17.31
C THR A 466 15.91 19.92 16.00
N SER A 467 15.52 19.34 14.86
CA SER A 467 15.67 19.96 13.53
C SER A 467 14.43 20.77 13.08
N SER A 468 13.47 21.01 13.98
CA SER A 468 12.22 21.71 13.66
C SER A 468 12.49 23.20 13.36
N LEU A 469 12.01 23.68 12.20
CA LEU A 469 12.12 25.10 11.83
C LEU A 469 11.21 25.99 12.66
N GLN A 470 10.10 25.46 13.16
CA GLN A 470 9.19 26.21 14.04
C GLN A 470 9.88 26.49 15.39
N VAL A 471 10.54 25.47 15.96
CA VAL A 471 11.32 25.62 17.20
C VAL A 471 12.51 26.56 16.95
N ALA A 472 13.21 26.42 15.81
CA ALA A 472 14.28 27.34 15.44
C ALA A 472 13.82 28.80 15.32
N GLN A 473 12.63 29.03 14.77
CA GLN A 473 12.05 30.37 14.65
C GLN A 473 11.64 30.94 16.01
N GLU A 474 11.17 30.11 16.94
CA GLU A 474 10.85 30.51 18.31
C GLU A 474 12.12 30.84 19.13
N GLU A 475 13.15 30.00 19.04
CA GLU A 475 14.40 30.17 19.80
C GLU A 475 15.28 31.29 19.24
N LEU A 476 15.22 31.57 17.93
CA LEU A 476 15.93 32.67 17.27
C LEU A 476 15.03 33.89 17.00
N ALA A 477 13.91 34.02 17.71
CA ALA A 477 12.93 35.08 17.48
C ALA A 477 13.53 36.50 17.63
N GLU A 478 14.61 36.67 18.40
CA GLU A 478 15.28 37.95 18.58
C GLU A 478 15.98 38.49 17.31
N PHE A 479 16.26 37.61 16.34
CA PHE A 479 16.92 37.93 15.08
C PHE A 479 15.94 38.13 13.90
N ASP A 480 14.64 37.89 14.11
CA ASP A 480 13.56 38.07 13.11
C ASP A 480 13.81 37.33 11.77
N PHE A 481 14.43 36.13 11.83
CA PHE A 481 14.67 35.33 10.64
C PHE A 481 13.38 34.80 10.01
N THR A 482 13.29 34.91 8.68
CA THR A 482 12.20 34.32 7.91
C THR A 482 12.35 32.80 7.83
N TRP A 483 11.23 32.12 7.59
CA TRP A 483 11.23 30.66 7.39
C TRP A 483 12.17 30.24 6.24
N GLU A 484 12.21 31.00 5.14
CA GLU A 484 13.08 30.71 3.99
C GLU A 484 14.56 30.83 4.35
N GLN A 485 14.94 31.85 5.14
CA GLN A 485 16.31 32.03 5.63
C GLN A 485 16.74 30.87 6.56
N LEU A 486 15.88 30.46 7.49
CA LEU A 486 16.16 29.31 8.37
C LEU A 486 16.21 27.99 7.58
N LYS A 487 15.31 27.80 6.61
CA LYS A 487 15.26 26.61 5.75
C LYS A 487 16.53 26.48 4.91
N ILE A 488 16.95 27.54 4.20
CA ILE A 488 18.15 27.48 3.35
C ILE A 488 19.44 27.29 4.17
N MET A 489 19.50 27.84 5.39
CA MET A 489 20.61 27.61 6.31
C MET A 489 20.63 26.20 6.90
N ARG A 490 19.46 25.61 7.19
CA ARG A 490 19.35 24.20 7.56
C ARG A 490 19.88 23.30 6.45
N ILE A 491 19.53 23.59 5.20
CA ILE A 491 20.06 22.88 4.02
C ILE A 491 21.59 23.03 3.95
N LYS A 492 22.14 24.24 4.14
CA LYS A 492 23.60 24.47 4.19
C LYS A 492 24.27 23.65 5.30
N PHE A 493 23.64 23.60 6.47
CA PHE A 493 24.11 22.82 7.61
C PHE A 493 24.15 21.31 7.27
N LEU A 494 23.10 20.78 6.66
CA LEU A 494 23.01 19.39 6.20
C LEU A 494 24.08 19.08 5.15
N ILE A 495 24.33 19.96 4.18
CA ILE A 495 25.39 19.80 3.19
C ILE A 495 26.78 19.79 3.85
N LYS A 496 27.00 20.62 4.87
CA LYS A 496 28.32 20.79 5.51
C LYS A 496 28.65 19.67 6.51
N TYR A 497 27.68 19.21 7.28
CA TYR A 497 27.89 18.27 8.41
C TYR A 497 27.20 16.92 8.24
N GLY A 498 26.28 16.78 7.29
CA GLY A 498 25.60 15.52 6.98
C GLY A 498 26.35 14.58 6.03
N LEU A 499 27.45 15.04 5.41
CA LEU A 499 28.28 14.30 4.44
C LEU A 499 29.48 13.57 5.08
#